data_AF-A0AAW0HX84-F1
#
_entry.id   AF-A0AAW0HX84-F1
#
_cell.length_a   1.000
_cell.length_b   1.000
_cell.length_c   1.000
_cell.angle_alpha   90.00
_cell.angle_beta   90.00
_cell.angle_gamma   90.00
#
_symmetry.space_group_name_H-M   'P 1'
#
loop_
_entity.id
_entity.type
_entity.pdbx_description
1 polymer ?
#
loop_
_entity_poly.entity_id
_entity_poly.type
_entity_poly.pdbx_seq_one_letter_code
_entity_poly.pdbx_strand_id
1 'polypeptide(L)'
;MIDEGETDWKVIAINVDDPDAANYNDISDVERLKPGYLEATVDWFRRYKVPDGKPENEFAFNAEFKDKNFAIDIIKSTHDYWKALVTKKTDGKGISCMNTTVSESPFKCDPDAAKAIVDALPPPCESACSLPTDGKT
;
A
#
# COMPACT_ATOMS: atom_id res chain seq x y z
N MET A 1 1.63 -11.52 2.62
CA MET A 1 2.46 -11.60 3.83
C MET A 1 1.55 -11.77 5.02
N ILE A 2 1.99 -12.49 6.05
CA ILE A 2 1.31 -12.53 7.34
C ILE A 2 2.10 -11.59 8.25
N ASP A 3 1.48 -10.48 8.65
CA ASP A 3 2.10 -9.50 9.54
C ASP A 3 1.46 -9.58 10.92
N GLU A 4 2.20 -10.08 11.91
CA GLU A 4 1.75 -10.17 13.31
C GLU A 4 0.35 -10.83 13.47
N GLY A 5 0.06 -11.82 12.62
CA GLY A 5 -1.20 -12.57 12.61
C GLY A 5 -2.28 -12.01 11.67
N GLU A 6 -2.03 -10.87 11.02
CA GLU A 6 -2.94 -10.23 10.09
C GLU A 6 -2.54 -10.47 8.62
N THR A 7 -3.53 -10.38 7.72
CA THR A 7 -3.28 -10.51 6.29
C THR A 7 -2.79 -9.18 5.72
N ASP A 8 -1.58 -9.18 5.16
CA ASP A 8 -0.98 -8.02 4.52
C ASP A 8 -0.62 -8.34 3.05
N TRP A 9 -1.47 -7.88 2.13
CA TRP A 9 -1.30 -8.11 0.69
C TRP A 9 -0.30 -7.12 0.09
N LYS A 10 0.64 -7.63 -0.71
CA LYS A 10 1.59 -6.82 -1.50
C LYS A 10 1.27 -6.99 -2.98
N VAL A 11 0.67 -5.97 -3.59
CA VAL A 11 0.38 -5.96 -5.03
C VAL A 11 1.67 -5.61 -5.79
N ILE A 12 2.01 -6.40 -6.81
CA ILE A 12 3.10 -6.10 -7.73
C ILE A 12 2.52 -5.40 -8.96
N ALA A 13 3.04 -4.22 -9.28
CA ALA A 13 2.57 -3.40 -10.39
C ALA A 13 3.74 -2.64 -11.04
N ILE A 14 3.52 -2.17 -12.27
CA ILE A 14 4.43 -1.30 -13.01
C ILE A 14 3.71 0.00 -13.35
N ASN A 15 4.46 1.09 -13.48
CA ASN A 15 3.92 2.34 -14.00
C ASN A 15 3.48 2.13 -15.46
N VAL A 16 2.28 2.58 -15.82
CA VAL A 16 1.75 2.45 -17.19
C VAL A 16 2.56 3.28 -18.20
N ASP A 17 3.20 4.36 -17.74
CA ASP A 17 4.06 5.22 -18.56
C ASP A 17 5.53 4.76 -18.58
N ASP A 18 5.86 3.64 -17.92
CA ASP A 18 7.19 3.04 -18.04
C ASP A 18 7.42 2.66 -19.51
N PRO A 19 8.55 3.04 -20.13
CA PRO A 19 8.84 2.71 -21.54
C PRO A 19 8.73 1.21 -21.85
N ASP A 20 8.96 0.35 -20.85
CA ASP A 20 8.89 -1.10 -20.98
C ASP A 20 7.55 -1.69 -20.51
N ALA A 21 6.57 -0.88 -20.08
CA ALA A 21 5.30 -1.34 -19.51
C ALA A 21 4.57 -2.38 -20.37
N ALA A 22 4.58 -2.20 -21.70
CA ALA A 22 3.95 -3.11 -22.64
C ALA A 22 4.49 -4.56 -22.57
N ASN A 23 5.71 -4.73 -22.02
CA ASN A 23 6.36 -6.03 -21.87
C ASN A 23 5.96 -6.79 -20.60
N TYR A 24 5.20 -6.17 -19.68
CA TYR A 24 4.80 -6.74 -18.39
C TYR A 24 3.27 -6.86 -18.30
N ASN A 25 2.75 -8.07 -18.55
CA ASN A 25 1.31 -8.31 -18.57
C ASN A 25 0.85 -9.31 -17.50
N ASP A 26 1.77 -10.08 -16.94
CA ASP A 26 1.53 -10.95 -15.78
C ASP A 26 2.79 -11.09 -14.92
N ILE A 27 2.67 -11.78 -13.78
CA ILE A 27 3.75 -11.95 -12.81
C ILE A 27 4.98 -12.68 -13.39
N SER A 28 4.75 -13.59 -14.34
CA SER A 28 5.83 -14.33 -15.01
C SER A 28 6.70 -13.45 -15.90
N ASP A 29 6.20 -12.32 -16.40
CA ASP A 29 7.01 -11.36 -17.14
C ASP A 29 8.02 -10.66 -16.24
N VAL A 30 7.69 -10.45 -14.96
CA VAL A 30 8.62 -9.90 -13.97
C VAL A 30 9.77 -10.88 -13.74
N GLU A 31 9.48 -12.17 -13.56
CA GLU A 31 10.51 -13.20 -13.41
C GLU A 31 11.42 -13.29 -14.66
N ARG A 32 10.81 -13.22 -15.86
CA ARG A 32 11.52 -13.31 -17.15
C ARG A 32 12.41 -12.10 -17.44
N LEU A 33 11.92 -10.88 -17.19
CA LEU A 33 12.59 -9.63 -17.58
C LEU A 33 13.41 -9.02 -16.43
N LYS A 34 13.09 -9.35 -15.18
CA LYS A 34 13.80 -8.92 -13.98
C LYS A 34 14.11 -10.14 -13.08
N PRO A 35 14.98 -11.06 -13.54
CA PRO A 35 15.32 -12.26 -12.76
C PRO A 35 15.90 -11.87 -11.40
N GLY A 36 15.43 -12.51 -10.33
CA GLY A 36 15.85 -12.22 -8.94
C GLY A 36 15.02 -11.14 -8.22
N TYR A 37 14.15 -10.42 -8.93
CA TYR A 37 13.43 -9.27 -8.36
C TYR A 37 12.30 -9.69 -7.41
N LEU A 38 11.58 -10.77 -7.75
CA LEU A 38 10.51 -11.32 -6.92
C LEU A 38 11.09 -11.99 -5.66
N GLU A 39 12.21 -12.69 -5.79
CA GLU A 39 12.95 -13.32 -4.70
C GLU A 39 13.50 -12.26 -3.73
N ALA A 40 14.09 -11.19 -4.25
CA ALA A 40 14.56 -10.07 -3.44
C ALA A 40 13.40 -9.37 -2.71
N THR A 41 12.22 -9.28 -3.34
CA THR A 41 11.02 -8.72 -2.71
C THR A 41 10.57 -9.57 -1.52
N VAL A 42 10.56 -10.90 -1.68
CA VAL A 42 10.24 -11.83 -0.58
C VAL A 42 11.28 -11.72 0.55
N ASP A 43 12.58 -11.70 0.24
CA ASP A 43 13.64 -11.57 1.25
C ASP A 43 13.52 -10.26 2.04
N TRP A 44 13.25 -9.15 1.35
CA TRP A 44 13.05 -7.86 1.99
C TRP A 44 11.88 -7.90 2.98
N PHE A 45 10.70 -8.37 2.55
CA PHE A 45 9.54 -8.46 3.43
C PHE A 45 9.72 -9.49 4.55
N ARG A 46 10.51 -10.54 4.33
CA ARG A 46 10.83 -11.52 5.38
C ARG A 46 11.65 -10.87 6.49
N ARG A 47 12.65 -10.06 6.14
CA ARG A 47 13.73 -9.65 7.06
C ARG A 47 13.65 -8.21 7.56
N TYR A 48 12.80 -7.34 7.00
CA TYR A 48 12.86 -5.90 7.30
C TYR A 48 12.66 -5.53 8.78
N LYS A 49 11.98 -6.38 9.57
CA LYS A 49 11.77 -6.16 11.02
C LYS A 49 12.85 -6.79 11.92
N VAL A 50 13.75 -7.60 11.36
CA VAL A 50 14.80 -8.29 12.12
C VAL A 50 15.76 -7.32 12.82
N PRO A 51 16.21 -6.21 12.19
CA PRO A 51 17.02 -5.21 12.88
C PRO A 51 16.35 -4.58 14.10
N ASP A 52 15.01 -4.54 14.14
CA ASP A 52 14.22 -4.05 15.27
C ASP A 52 14.05 -5.10 16.39
N GLY A 53 14.69 -6.27 16.27
CA GLY A 53 14.58 -7.37 17.22
C GLY A 53 13.30 -8.20 17.08
N LYS A 54 12.53 -8.02 16.01
CA LYS A 54 11.34 -8.82 15.72
C LYS A 54 11.69 -10.08 14.90
N PRO A 55 10.87 -11.14 14.95
CA PRO A 55 11.07 -12.31 14.11
C PRO A 55 10.87 -11.99 12.62
N GLU A 56 11.30 -12.91 11.76
CA GLU A 56 11.00 -12.86 10.33
C GLU A 56 9.48 -12.96 10.08
N ASN A 57 9.00 -12.29 9.04
CA ASN A 57 7.59 -12.40 8.64
C ASN A 57 7.32 -13.70 7.87
N GLU A 58 6.11 -14.22 8.04
CA GLU A 58 5.63 -15.40 7.33
C GLU A 58 4.82 -15.05 6.08
N PHE A 59 4.58 -16.03 5.21
CA PHE A 59 3.82 -15.86 3.98
C PHE A 59 2.83 -17.01 3.78
N ALA A 60 1.62 -16.66 3.37
CA ALA A 60 0.70 -17.62 2.78
C ALA A 60 1.27 -18.19 1.47
N PHE A 61 0.72 -19.31 1.01
CA PHE A 61 1.07 -19.94 -0.27
C PHE A 61 2.58 -20.20 -0.46
N ASN A 62 3.31 -20.50 0.62
CA ASN A 62 4.75 -20.74 0.56
C ASN A 62 5.56 -19.57 -0.08
N ALA A 63 5.11 -18.34 0.14
CA ALA A 63 5.69 -17.12 -0.45
C ALA A 63 5.62 -17.06 -1.99
N GLU A 64 4.80 -17.88 -2.64
CA GLU A 64 4.57 -17.79 -4.09
C GLU A 64 3.68 -16.59 -4.43
N PHE A 65 4.10 -15.82 -5.43
CA PHE A 65 3.27 -14.77 -6.01
C PHE A 65 2.10 -15.40 -6.77
N LYS A 66 0.94 -14.73 -6.68
CA LYS A 66 -0.24 -15.09 -7.48
C LYS A 66 -0.31 -14.22 -8.73
N ASP A 67 -1.00 -14.72 -9.73
CA ASP A 67 -1.13 -14.05 -11.03
C ASP A 67 -1.94 -12.75 -10.94
N LYS A 68 -1.97 -12.03 -12.06
CA LYS A 68 -2.72 -10.79 -12.19
C LYS A 68 -4.21 -10.94 -11.87
N ASN A 69 -4.85 -12.03 -12.27
CA ASN A 69 -6.30 -12.21 -12.09
C ASN A 69 -6.64 -12.35 -10.60
N PHE A 70 -5.87 -13.18 -9.88
CA PHE A 70 -6.00 -13.31 -8.44
C PHE A 70 -5.80 -11.95 -7.74
N ALA A 71 -4.77 -11.20 -8.14
CA ALA A 71 -4.51 -9.87 -7.57
C ALA A 71 -5.69 -8.90 -7.82
N ILE A 72 -6.24 -8.88 -9.03
CA ILE A 72 -7.41 -8.08 -9.38
C ILE A 72 -8.63 -8.46 -8.54
N ASP A 73 -8.86 -9.74 -8.28
CA ASP A 73 -10.00 -10.18 -7.48
C ASP A 73 -9.87 -9.78 -6.01
N ILE A 74 -8.65 -9.86 -5.44
CA ILE A 74 -8.38 -9.31 -4.11
C ILE A 74 -8.62 -7.80 -4.08
N ILE A 75 -8.16 -7.05 -5.09
CA ILE A 75 -8.38 -5.60 -5.20
C ILE A 75 -9.87 -5.27 -5.27
N LYS A 76 -10.66 -6.01 -6.06
CA LYS A 76 -12.11 -5.81 -6.15
C LYS A 76 -12.77 -6.04 -4.79
N SER A 77 -12.39 -7.12 -4.09
CA SER A 77 -12.93 -7.44 -2.77
C SER A 77 -12.62 -6.35 -1.74
N THR A 78 -11.37 -5.88 -1.66
CA THR A 78 -10.99 -4.81 -0.73
C THR A 78 -11.61 -3.46 -1.11
N HIS A 79 -11.83 -3.21 -2.40
CA HIS A 79 -12.58 -2.04 -2.86
C HIS A 79 -14.06 -2.09 -2.43
N ASP A 80 -14.69 -3.26 -2.42
CA ASP A 80 -16.07 -3.40 -1.92
C ASP A 80 -16.15 -3.22 -0.40
N TYR A 81 -15.13 -3.66 0.35
CA TYR A 81 -15.01 -3.31 1.78
C TYR A 81 -14.84 -1.81 1.99
N TRP A 82 -14.01 -1.14 1.17
CA TRP A 82 -13.88 0.31 1.20
C TRP A 82 -15.20 1.02 0.88
N LYS A 83 -15.96 0.57 -0.13
CA LYS A 83 -17.28 1.13 -0.45
C LYS A 83 -18.22 1.01 0.75
N ALA A 84 -18.27 -0.15 1.39
CA ALA A 84 -19.10 -0.36 2.57
C ALA A 84 -18.69 0.57 3.72
N LEU A 85 -17.38 0.75 3.93
CA LEU A 85 -16.81 1.68 4.92
C LEU A 85 -17.26 3.12 4.65
N VAL A 86 -16.95 3.67 3.47
CA VAL A 86 -17.23 5.09 3.16
C VAL A 86 -18.70 5.41 2.94
N THR A 87 -19.56 4.38 2.82
CA THR A 87 -21.03 4.54 2.77
C THR A 87 -21.71 4.18 4.09
N LYS A 88 -20.94 4.00 5.18
CA LYS A 88 -21.42 3.71 6.54
C LYS A 88 -22.27 2.42 6.64
N LYS A 89 -21.99 1.44 5.78
CA LYS A 89 -22.61 0.10 5.82
C LYS A 89 -21.85 -0.88 6.72
N THR A 90 -20.72 -0.46 7.28
CA THR A 90 -19.89 -1.24 8.21
C THR A 90 -19.30 -0.31 9.26
N ASP A 91 -18.96 -0.85 10.44
CA ASP A 91 -18.26 -0.11 11.49
C ASP A 91 -16.88 0.37 10.99
N GLY A 92 -16.59 1.64 11.20
CA GLY A 92 -15.37 2.29 10.76
C GLY A 92 -14.15 1.97 11.62
N LYS A 93 -14.31 1.35 12.80
CA LYS A 93 -13.20 0.93 13.68
C LYS A 93 -12.16 2.03 13.92
N GLY A 94 -12.60 3.28 14.03
CA GLY A 94 -11.74 4.45 14.24
C GLY A 94 -11.16 5.12 12.98
N ILE A 95 -11.44 4.60 11.78
CA ILE A 95 -10.99 5.20 10.52
C ILE A 95 -11.77 6.49 10.22
N SER A 96 -11.05 7.58 9.95
CA SER A 96 -11.66 8.81 9.44
C SER A 96 -12.11 8.62 7.99
N CYS A 97 -13.40 8.75 7.75
CA CYS A 97 -14.00 8.63 6.41
C CYS A 97 -14.30 9.99 5.75
N MET A 98 -13.86 11.10 6.35
CA MET A 98 -14.06 12.45 5.80
C MET A 98 -13.49 12.52 4.38
N ASN A 99 -14.28 13.01 3.43
CA ASN A 99 -13.89 13.15 2.03
C ASN A 99 -14.61 14.33 1.39
N THR A 100 -14.15 14.82 0.24
CA THR A 100 -14.75 15.98 -0.45
C THR A 100 -15.48 15.61 -1.75
N THR A 101 -15.38 14.35 -2.22
CA THR A 101 -15.75 13.97 -3.59
C THR A 101 -16.69 12.76 -3.69
N VAL A 102 -16.81 11.93 -2.66
CA VAL A 102 -17.64 10.72 -2.73
C VAL A 102 -19.09 11.10 -2.48
N SER A 103 -19.84 11.33 -3.56
CA SER A 103 -21.21 11.89 -3.49
C SER A 103 -22.18 11.08 -2.63
N GLU A 104 -22.09 9.76 -2.67
CA GLU A 104 -22.95 8.84 -1.89
C GLU A 104 -22.48 8.66 -0.43
N SER A 105 -21.37 9.29 -0.05
CA SER A 105 -20.82 9.15 1.30
C SER A 105 -21.49 10.11 2.26
N PRO A 106 -22.04 9.64 3.40
CA PRO A 106 -22.53 10.52 4.46
C PRO A 106 -21.40 11.28 5.17
N PHE A 107 -20.14 10.94 4.89
CA PHE A 107 -18.95 11.57 5.45
C PHE A 107 -18.39 12.68 4.54
N LYS A 108 -19.07 12.99 3.43
CA LYS A 108 -18.66 14.06 2.54
C LYS A 108 -18.74 15.40 3.27
N CYS A 109 -17.66 16.18 3.24
CA CYS A 109 -17.60 17.53 3.77
C CYS A 109 -17.45 18.57 2.65
N ASP A 110 -17.70 19.82 3.00
CA ASP A 110 -17.47 20.96 2.12
C ASP A 110 -15.94 21.18 1.91
N PRO A 111 -15.49 21.51 0.69
CA PRO A 111 -14.08 21.80 0.43
C PRO A 111 -13.47 22.89 1.32
N ASP A 112 -14.23 23.90 1.75
CA ASP A 112 -13.74 24.95 2.66
C ASP A 112 -13.50 24.41 4.07
N ALA A 113 -14.33 23.47 4.53
CA ALA A 113 -14.11 22.76 5.79
C ALA A 113 -12.83 21.92 5.73
N ALA A 114 -12.57 21.26 4.60
CA ALA A 114 -11.31 20.53 4.37
C ALA A 114 -10.10 21.48 4.31
N LYS A 115 -10.25 22.65 3.67
CA LYS A 115 -9.22 23.70 3.61
C LYS A 115 -8.85 24.21 5.00
N ALA A 116 -9.83 24.46 5.86
CA ALA A 116 -9.58 24.93 7.22
C ALA A 116 -8.71 23.97 8.05
N ILE A 117 -8.81 22.66 7.80
CA ILE A 117 -7.96 21.65 8.45
C ILE A 117 -6.50 21.82 8.02
N VAL A 118 -6.24 22.03 6.73
CA VAL A 118 -4.88 22.22 6.18
C VAL A 118 -4.30 23.56 6.63
N ASP A 119 -5.08 24.64 6.58
CA ASP A 119 -4.63 25.99 6.93
C ASP A 119 -4.29 26.14 8.43
N ALA A 120 -4.81 25.24 9.28
CA ALA A 120 -4.47 25.20 10.70
C ALA A 120 -3.11 24.55 11.01
N LEU A 121 -2.47 23.90 10.02
CA LEU A 121 -1.17 23.25 10.16
C LEU A 121 -0.01 24.21 9.82
N PRO A 122 1.24 23.90 10.20
CA PRO A 122 2.40 24.67 9.78
C PRO A 122 2.45 24.85 8.25
N PRO A 123 2.87 26.02 7.76
CA PRO A 123 2.95 26.27 6.32
C PRO A 123 4.04 25.41 5.67
N PRO A 124 3.99 25.24 4.33
CA PRO A 124 5.02 24.53 3.60
C PRO A 124 6.43 25.10 3.86
N CYS A 125 7.39 24.21 4.11
CA CYS A 125 8.81 24.53 4.22
C CYS A 125 9.59 23.65 3.23
N GLU A 126 10.23 24.27 2.24
CA GLU A 126 11.01 23.56 1.21
C GLU A 126 12.35 23.05 1.73
N SER A 127 12.83 23.61 2.85
CA SER A 127 14.05 23.16 3.52
C SER A 127 13.74 21.96 4.41
N ALA A 128 13.93 20.76 3.85
CA ALA A 128 13.78 19.52 4.59
C ALA A 128 14.79 19.41 5.75
N CYS A 129 14.40 18.76 6.84
CA CYS A 129 15.31 18.38 7.91
C CYS A 129 16.39 17.41 7.39
N SER A 130 17.61 17.51 7.91
CA SER A 130 18.66 16.55 7.62
C SER A 130 18.30 15.17 8.19
N LEU A 131 18.48 14.12 7.39
CA LEU A 131 18.41 12.75 7.87
C LEU A 131 19.62 12.44 8.77
N PRO A 132 19.49 11.55 9.77
CA PRO A 132 20.64 11.01 10.48
C PRO A 132 21.62 10.39 9.48
N THR A 133 22.89 10.73 9.58
CA THR A 133 23.95 10.02 8.86
C THR A 133 24.35 8.81 9.70
N ASP A 134 24.38 7.62 9.11
CA ASP A 134 24.87 6.41 9.79
C ASP A 134 26.25 6.69 10.38
N GLY A 135 26.34 6.69 11.71
CA GLY A 135 27.61 6.71 12.41
C GLY A 135 28.35 5.44 12.03
N LYS A 136 29.47 5.57 11.31
CA LYS A 136 30.39 4.45 11.07
C LYS A 136 30.79 3.86 12.42
N THR A 137 30.25 2.68 12.75
CA THR A 137 30.85 1.75 13.70
C THR A 137 31.75 0.79 12.94
#